data_AF-A0A957CCF4-F1
#
_entry.id   AF-A0A957CCF4-F1
#
_cell.length_a   1.000
_cell.length_b   1.000
_cell.length_c   1.000
_cell.angle_alpha   90.00
_cell.angle_beta   90.00
_cell.angle_gamma   90.00
#
_symmetry.space_group_name_H-M   'P 1'
#
loop_
_entity.id
_entity.type
_entity.pdbx_description
1 polymer ?
#
loop_
_entity_poly.entity_id
_entity_poly.type
_entity_poly.pdbx_seq_one_letter_code
_entity_poly.pdbx_strand_id
1 'polypeptide(L)'
;MNGSQATFTMVLLFGLRCLVPLAVVMGLGYAMNWMVDRWEAEAAVSGNNGAGTAVATQKADHCWAFKQCDEEMQGDCPGFKEQMVPCWLVRTRNEGHLPDDCLTCPIYTNKPSFA
;
A
#
# COMPACT_ATOMS: atom_id res chain seq x y z
N MET A 1 45.86 -4.58 41.64
CA MET A 1 44.60 -4.87 40.93
C MET A 1 44.74 -6.24 40.30
N ASN A 2 43.90 -7.20 40.69
CA ASN A 2 44.04 -8.59 40.28
C ASN A 2 43.64 -8.71 38.80
N GLY A 3 44.50 -9.32 37.96
CA GLY A 3 44.29 -9.40 36.51
C GLY A 3 42.94 -9.99 36.08
N SER A 4 42.32 -10.80 36.94
CA SER A 4 40.97 -11.34 36.76
C SER A 4 39.87 -10.27 36.70
N GLN A 5 39.99 -9.15 37.41
CA GLN A 5 39.01 -8.06 37.34
C GLN A 5 39.06 -7.29 36.01
N ALA A 6 40.25 -7.14 35.44
CA ALA A 6 40.43 -6.47 34.15
C ALA A 6 39.85 -7.29 32.99
N THR A 7 40.06 -8.61 33.00
CA THR A 7 39.48 -9.50 31.98
C THR A 7 37.95 -9.56 32.09
N PHE A 8 37.41 -9.63 33.32
CA PHE A 8 35.96 -9.68 33.52
C PHE A 8 35.26 -8.41 33.04
N THR A 9 35.83 -7.23 33.31
CA THR A 9 35.27 -5.95 32.86
C THR A 9 35.31 -5.80 31.34
N MET A 10 36.39 -6.22 30.68
CA MET A 10 36.49 -6.24 29.21
C MET A 10 35.42 -7.15 28.58
N VAL A 11 35.27 -8.38 29.11
CA VAL A 11 34.27 -9.34 28.62
C VAL A 11 32.85 -8.83 28.85
N LEU A 12 32.58 -8.25 30.02
CA LEU A 12 31.26 -7.72 30.36
C LEU A 12 30.88 -6.53 29.47
N LEU A 13 31.80 -5.59 29.25
CA LEU A 13 31.56 -4.44 28.37
C LEU A 13 31.37 -4.86 26.90
N PHE A 14 32.11 -5.88 26.45
CA PHE A 14 31.96 -6.43 25.11
C PHE A 14 30.61 -7.16 24.95
N GLY A 15 30.25 -8.00 25.92
CA GLY A 15 28.95 -8.68 25.95
C GLY A 15 27.78 -7.70 25.99
N LEU A 16 27.88 -6.65 26.82
CA LEU A 16 26.88 -5.59 26.88
C LEU A 16 26.74 -4.87 25.53
N ARG A 17 27.86 -4.54 24.87
CA ARG A 17 27.86 -3.89 23.56
C ARG A 17 27.32 -4.76 22.43
N CYS A 18 27.35 -6.08 22.54
CA CYS A 18 26.80 -6.98 21.53
C CYS A 18 25.32 -7.33 21.80
N LEU A 19 24.96 -7.56 23.07
CA LEU A 19 23.61 -7.95 23.46
C LEU A 19 22.62 -6.80 23.39
N VAL A 20 23.03 -5.58 23.76
CA VAL A 20 22.14 -4.41 23.71
C VAL A 20 21.65 -4.11 22.28
N PRO A 21 22.50 -4.01 21.24
CA PRO A 21 22.03 -3.77 19.88
C PRO A 21 21.13 -4.90 19.36
N LEU A 22 21.45 -6.17 19.66
CA LEU A 22 20.61 -7.31 19.27
C LEU A 22 19.23 -7.23 19.92
N ALA A 23 19.18 -6.95 21.22
CA ALA A 23 17.92 -6.78 21.95
C ALA A 23 17.10 -5.60 21.42
N VAL A 24 17.75 -4.49 21.05
CA VAL A 24 17.08 -3.33 20.46
C VAL A 24 16.45 -3.67 19.11
N VAL A 25 17.19 -4.33 18.21
CA VAL A 25 16.66 -4.72 16.90
C VAL A 25 15.52 -5.73 17.04
N MET A 26 15.65 -6.73 17.91
CA MET A 26 14.57 -7.67 18.21
C MET A 26 13.34 -6.95 18.79
N GLY A 27 13.54 -6.01 19.72
CA GLY A 27 12.46 -5.24 20.31
C GLY A 27 11.73 -4.37 19.28
N LEU A 28 12.48 -3.74 18.37
CA LEU A 28 11.91 -2.93 17.30
C LEU A 28 11.09 -3.79 16.32
N GLY A 29 11.63 -4.95 15.91
CA GLY A 29 10.91 -5.90 15.07
C GLY A 29 9.64 -6.44 15.73
N TYR A 30 9.71 -6.77 17.02
CA TYR A 30 8.55 -7.23 17.79
C TYR A 30 7.47 -6.15 17.90
N ALA A 31 7.88 -4.89 18.14
CA ALA A 31 6.94 -3.77 18.20
C ALA A 31 6.23 -3.54 16.85
N MET A 32 6.95 -3.67 15.73
CA MET A 32 6.35 -3.58 14.40
C MET A 32 5.34 -4.69 14.15
N ASN A 33 5.68 -5.95 14.49
CA ASN A 33 4.75 -7.07 14.31
C ASN A 33 3.49 -6.90 15.17
N TRP A 34 3.64 -6.44 16.41
CA TRP A 34 2.52 -6.21 17.31
C TRP A 34 1.55 -5.13 16.78
N MET A 35 2.06 -4.08 16.15
CA MET A 35 1.20 -3.05 15.53
C MET A 35 0.48 -3.57 14.30
N VAL A 36 1.14 -4.40 13.48
CA VAL A 36 0.52 -5.03 12.31
C VAL A 36 -0.61 -5.98 12.74
N ASP A 37 -0.36 -6.85 13.72
CA ASP A 37 -1.38 -7.77 14.24
C ASP A 37 -2.63 -7.02 14.72
N ARG A 38 -2.44 -5.85 15.36
CA ARG A 38 -3.53 -4.98 15.78
C ARG A 38 -4.34 -4.45 14.59
N TRP A 39 -3.68 -3.99 13.53
CA TRP A 39 -4.36 -3.45 12.35
C TRP A 39 -5.06 -4.54 11.53
N GLU A 40 -4.50 -5.75 11.45
CA GLU A 40 -5.17 -6.89 10.82
C GLU A 40 -6.44 -7.28 11.58
N ALA A 41 -6.42 -7.24 12.92
CA ALA A 41 -7.61 -7.46 13.72
C ALA A 41 -8.68 -6.38 13.50
N GLU A 42 -8.27 -5.11 13.37
CA GLU A 42 -9.17 -4.00 13.03
C GLU A 42 -9.71 -4.10 11.59
N ALA A 43 -8.92 -4.60 10.64
CA ALA A 43 -9.31 -4.83 9.24
C ALA A 43 -10.22 -6.06 9.05
N ALA A 44 -10.09 -7.09 9.89
CA ALA A 44 -11.01 -8.22 9.88
C ALA A 44 -12.43 -7.82 10.36
N VAL A 45 -12.50 -6.83 11.26
CA VAL A 45 -13.77 -6.29 11.77
C VAL A 45 -14.32 -5.18 10.87
N SER A 46 -13.46 -4.36 10.29
CA SER A 46 -13.78 -3.37 9.26
C SER A 46 -13.28 -3.88 7.91
N GLY A 47 -14.01 -4.83 7.31
CA GLY A 47 -13.64 -5.52 6.06
C GLY A 47 -13.52 -4.64 4.81
N ASN A 48 -12.74 -3.55 4.83
CA ASN A 48 -12.43 -2.83 3.61
C ASN A 48 -11.11 -2.03 3.57
N ASN A 49 -10.46 -1.58 4.64
CA ASN A 49 -9.33 -0.66 4.45
C ASN A 49 -8.23 -0.73 5.51
N GLY A 50 -7.08 -1.31 5.14
CA GLY A 50 -5.80 -0.87 5.67
C GLY A 50 -4.87 -1.97 6.19
N ALA A 51 -4.21 -2.70 5.30
CA ALA A 51 -2.88 -3.26 5.54
C ALA A 51 -2.24 -3.62 4.20
N GLY A 52 -1.09 -2.98 3.90
CA GLY A 52 -0.15 -3.32 2.81
C GLY A 52 -0.78 -3.78 1.49
N THR A 53 -1.07 -2.84 0.60
CA THR A 53 -1.51 -3.16 -0.76
C THR A 53 -0.40 -3.87 -1.53
N ALA A 54 -0.37 -5.20 -1.43
CA ALA A 54 -0.28 -5.97 -2.65
C ALA A 54 -1.39 -5.40 -3.54
N VAL A 55 -1.01 -4.72 -4.62
CA VAL A 55 -1.95 -4.27 -5.64
C VAL A 55 -2.53 -5.54 -6.21
N ALA A 56 -3.58 -6.05 -5.55
CA ALA A 56 -4.52 -6.90 -6.22
C ALA A 56 -4.98 -6.04 -7.39
N THR A 57 -4.55 -6.40 -8.59
CA THR A 57 -5.23 -6.06 -9.82
C THR A 57 -6.63 -6.64 -9.68
N GLN A 58 -7.47 -5.99 -8.86
CA GLN A 58 -8.90 -6.10 -9.00
C GLN A 58 -9.10 -5.68 -10.44
N LYS A 59 -9.56 -6.65 -11.23
CA LYS A 59 -10.03 -6.47 -12.59
C LYS A 59 -10.79 -5.16 -12.60
N ALA A 60 -10.15 -4.09 -13.07
CA ALA A 60 -10.70 -2.76 -12.91
C ALA A 60 -12.00 -2.80 -13.66
N ASP A 61 -13.13 -2.76 -12.95
CA ASP A 61 -14.42 -2.86 -13.59
C ASP A 61 -14.49 -1.71 -14.58
N HIS A 62 -14.42 -2.07 -15.85
CA HIS A 62 -14.11 -1.10 -16.88
C HIS A 62 -15.30 -0.17 -17.09
N CYS A 63 -15.03 1.10 -17.42
CA CYS A 63 -16.08 2.12 -17.57
C CYS A 63 -17.20 1.72 -18.53
N TRP A 64 -16.86 1.01 -19.61
CA TRP A 64 -17.82 0.53 -20.59
C TRP A 64 -18.81 -0.50 -20.03
N ALA A 65 -18.44 -1.26 -19.00
CA ALA A 65 -19.33 -2.23 -18.35
C ALA A 65 -20.43 -1.55 -17.54
N PHE A 66 -20.14 -0.39 -16.93
CA PHE A 66 -21.12 0.39 -16.17
C PHE A 66 -21.92 1.36 -17.04
N LYS A 67 -21.27 2.02 -17.99
CA LYS A 67 -21.91 2.97 -18.90
C LYS A 67 -22.65 2.28 -20.05
N GLN A 68 -22.56 0.96 -20.18
CA GLN A 68 -23.15 0.17 -21.27
C GLN A 68 -22.83 0.76 -22.64
N CYS A 69 -21.55 1.05 -22.88
CA CYS A 69 -21.12 1.67 -24.13
C CYS A 69 -21.26 0.68 -25.29
N ASP A 70 -21.87 1.10 -26.40
CA ASP A 70 -21.92 0.34 -27.65
C ASP A 70 -20.53 0.22 -28.31
N GLU A 71 -20.34 -0.76 -29.20
CA GLU A 71 -19.05 -1.03 -29.87
C GLU A 71 -18.48 0.20 -30.60
N GLU A 72 -19.33 1.06 -31.14
CA GLU A 72 -18.93 2.31 -31.79
C GLU A 72 -18.28 3.29 -30.80
N MET A 73 -18.87 3.43 -29.60
CA MET A 73 -18.30 4.26 -28.53
C MET A 73 -17.03 3.64 -27.91
N GLN A 74 -16.90 2.31 -27.93
CA GLN A 74 -15.71 1.61 -27.48
C GLN A 74 -14.53 1.83 -28.44
N GLY A 75 -14.78 1.85 -29.75
CA GLY A 75 -13.74 2.05 -30.77
C GLY A 75 -13.04 3.41 -30.69
N ASP A 76 -13.77 4.46 -30.33
CA ASP A 76 -13.23 5.82 -30.19
C ASP A 76 -12.76 6.17 -28.78
N CYS A 77 -13.17 5.40 -27.76
CA CYS A 77 -12.78 5.69 -26.38
C CYS A 77 -11.31 5.33 -26.11
N PRO A 78 -10.46 6.30 -25.73
CA PRO A 78 -9.06 6.01 -25.44
C PRO A 78 -8.92 5.15 -24.17
N GLY A 79 -9.86 5.24 -23.23
CA GLY A 79 -9.91 4.38 -22.05
C GLY A 79 -10.24 2.91 -22.36
N PHE A 80 -10.81 2.60 -23.53
CA PHE A 80 -11.00 1.22 -23.99
C PHE A 80 -9.73 0.65 -24.63
N LYS A 81 -8.98 1.50 -25.34
CA LYS A 81 -7.69 1.14 -25.97
C LYS A 81 -6.61 0.83 -24.93
N GLU A 82 -6.61 1.56 -23.82
CA GLU A 82 -5.63 1.42 -22.74
C GLU A 82 -6.22 0.78 -21.47
N GLN A 83 -6.55 -0.52 -21.54
CA GLN A 83 -7.20 -1.24 -20.43
C GLN A 83 -6.33 -1.41 -19.18
N MET A 84 -5.01 -1.22 -19.30
CA MET A 84 -4.05 -1.30 -18.19
C MET A 84 -4.00 -0.01 -17.34
N VAL A 85 -4.68 1.05 -17.77
CA VAL A 85 -4.69 2.36 -17.12
C VAL A 85 -6.15 2.71 -16.80
N PRO A 86 -6.46 3.31 -15.64
CA PRO A 86 -7.82 3.71 -15.33
C PRO A 86 -8.34 4.72 -16.37
N CYS A 87 -9.58 4.51 -16.83
CA CYS A 87 -10.19 5.27 -17.92
C CYS A 87 -10.16 6.80 -17.71
N TRP A 88 -10.33 7.26 -16.46
CA TRP A 88 -10.30 8.68 -16.13
C TRP A 88 -8.91 9.28 -16.37
N LEU A 89 -7.83 8.54 -16.09
CA LEU A 89 -6.47 9.01 -16.27
C LEU A 89 -6.11 9.13 -17.76
N VAL A 90 -6.55 8.15 -18.57
CA VAL A 90 -6.37 8.18 -20.03
C VAL A 90 -7.17 9.34 -20.65
N ARG A 91 -8.40 9.57 -20.18
CA ARG A 91 -9.21 10.71 -20.63
C ARG A 91 -8.61 12.05 -20.25
N THR A 92 -8.16 12.23 -19.01
CA THR A 92 -7.48 13.47 -18.59
C THR A 92 -6.23 13.77 -19.41
N ARG A 93 -5.46 12.73 -19.79
CA ARG A 93 -4.27 12.90 -20.65
C ARG A 93 -4.62 13.34 -22.08
N ASN A 94 -5.71 12.84 -22.63
CA ASN A 94 -6.12 13.15 -24.01
C ASN A 94 -6.93 14.46 -24.10
N GLU A 95 -7.80 14.72 -23.13
CA GLU A 95 -8.71 15.89 -23.10
C GLU A 95 -8.06 17.08 -22.37
N GLY A 96 -6.95 16.89 -21.65
CA GLY A 96 -6.24 17.92 -20.91
C GLY A 96 -6.92 18.33 -19.60
N HIS A 97 -8.14 17.88 -19.36
CA HIS A 97 -8.87 18.06 -18.11
C HIS A 97 -9.68 16.81 -17.78
N LEU A 98 -10.09 16.68 -16.52
CA LEU A 98 -11.00 15.61 -16.11
C LEU A 98 -12.42 15.96 -16.60
N PRO A 99 -13.13 15.05 -17.29
CA PRO A 99 -14.51 15.26 -17.68
C PRO A 99 -15.44 15.32 -16.46
N ASP A 100 -16.47 16.15 -16.48
CA ASP A 100 -17.45 16.25 -15.39
C ASP A 100 -18.17 14.91 -15.12
N ASP A 101 -18.38 14.13 -16.18
CA ASP A 101 -18.89 12.76 -16.13
C ASP A 101 -18.07 11.82 -15.24
N CYS A 102 -16.77 12.08 -15.09
CA CYS A 102 -15.91 11.29 -14.23
C CYS A 102 -16.08 11.67 -12.76
N LEU A 103 -16.51 12.90 -12.43
CA LEU A 103 -16.69 13.34 -11.04
C LEU A 103 -17.82 12.59 -10.32
N THR A 104 -18.83 12.13 -11.06
CA THR A 104 -19.96 11.34 -10.54
C THR A 104 -19.80 9.84 -10.78
N CYS A 105 -18.73 9.42 -11.46
CA CYS A 105 -18.53 8.03 -11.82
C CYS A 105 -18.08 7.19 -10.61
N PRO A 106 -18.75 6.07 -10.29
CA PRO A 106 -18.38 5.22 -9.15
C PRO A 106 -16.96 4.66 -9.27
N ILE A 107 -16.44 4.45 -10.48
CA ILE A 107 -15.06 3.98 -10.74
C ILE A 107 -14.04 5.04 -10.28
N TYR A 108 -14.37 6.33 -10.46
CA TYR A 108 -13.53 7.42 -10.00
C TYR A 108 -13.73 7.70 -8.51
N THR A 109 -14.94 7.57 -7.97
CA THR A 109 -15.23 7.86 -6.56
C THR A 109 -14.71 6.77 -5.63
N ASN A 110 -14.73 5.50 -6.05
CA ASN A 110 -14.21 4.36 -5.27
C ASN A 110 -12.69 4.17 -5.39
N LYS A 111 -11.95 5.14 -5.96
CA LYS A 111 -10.49 5.06 -6.00
C LYS A 111 -9.90 5.28 -4.60
N PRO A 112 -8.86 4.53 -4.19
CA PRO A 112 -8.06 4.95 -3.04
C PRO A 112 -7.46 6.31 -3.37
N SER A 113 -7.61 7.28 -2.46
CA SER A 113 -6.91 8.56 -2.58
C SER A 113 -5.41 8.27 -2.47
N PHE A 114 -4.71 8.25 -3.60
CA PHE A 114 -3.26 8.36 -3.62
C PHE A 114 -2.90 9.80 -3.22
N ALA A 115 -2.86 10.03 -1.90
CA ALA A 115 -2.29 11.21 -1.27
C ALA A 115 -0.83 10.92 -0.90
#